data_AF-A0A5C6ZSQ6-F1
#
_entry.id   AF-A0A5C6ZSQ6-F1
#
_cell.length_a   1.000
_cell.length_b   1.000
_cell.length_c   1.000
_cell.angle_alpha   90.00
_cell.angle_beta   90.00
_cell.angle_gamma   90.00
#
_symmetry.space_group_name_H-M   'P 1'
#
loop_
_entity.id
_entity.type
_entity.pdbx_description
1 polymer ?
#
loop_
_entity_poly.entity_id
_entity_poly.type
_entity_poly.pdbx_seq_one_letter_code
_entity_poly.pdbx_strand_id
1 'polypeptide(L)'
;MEENFVKIKKYLYKTIVGFQNKLKFGFGAPEFGELIFVDPRTVDNYLAIARRNQSGKILGGDWDLAEKHSIDEIPRYIFCKMRWEQNIPWAETGIYEYLLDKIKIHGSVAGCYDLQDIIIRYQKLDKLFLEIKISRKFKTQKELDISSFNEDGGLLFHIDRDNQLIFGGGGMHRFSMAKILKLESIPAQLGLLHPEAINKWQIHKLSK
;
A
#
# COMPACT_ATOMS: atom_id res chain seq x y z
N MET A 1 -26.56 2.12 -16.07
CA MET A 1 -25.81 2.34 -17.33
C MET A 1 -24.53 3.13 -17.07
N GLU A 2 -24.60 4.18 -16.27
CA GLU A 2 -23.47 5.05 -15.92
C GLU A 2 -22.35 4.37 -15.12
N GLU A 3 -22.69 3.51 -14.14
CA GLU A 3 -21.70 2.74 -13.36
C GLU A 3 -20.88 1.77 -14.22
N ASN A 4 -21.51 1.11 -15.19
CA ASN A 4 -20.82 0.20 -16.11
C ASN A 4 -19.83 0.96 -17.00
N PHE A 5 -20.18 2.16 -17.45
CA PHE A 5 -19.30 2.99 -18.26
C PHE A 5 -18.08 3.50 -17.48
N VAL A 6 -18.29 3.90 -16.22
CA VAL A 6 -17.20 4.26 -15.29
C VAL A 6 -16.28 3.06 -15.04
N LYS A 7 -16.84 1.87 -14.83
CA LYS A 7 -16.07 0.63 -14.65
C LYS A 7 -15.23 0.33 -15.90
N ILE A 8 -15.82 0.36 -17.09
CA ILE A 8 -15.12 0.13 -18.37
C ILE A 8 -13.97 1.13 -18.56
N LYS A 9 -14.20 2.42 -18.35
CA LYS A 9 -13.14 3.45 -18.43
C LYS A 9 -11.99 3.17 -17.48
N LYS A 10 -12.28 2.75 -16.24
CA LYS A 10 -11.23 2.39 -15.26
C LYS A 10 -10.41 1.19 -15.74
N TYR A 11 -11.05 0.12 -16.23
CA TYR A 11 -10.32 -1.04 -16.75
C TYR A 11 -9.48 -0.68 -17.97
N LEU A 12 -10.02 0.12 -18.89
CA LEU A 12 -9.32 0.57 -20.09
C LEU A 12 -8.05 1.36 -19.72
N TYR A 13 -8.15 2.30 -18.78
CA TYR A 13 -7.00 3.04 -18.29
C TYR A 13 -5.90 2.12 -17.75
N LYS A 14 -6.25 1.12 -16.93
CA LYS A 14 -5.30 0.17 -16.36
C LYS A 14 -4.56 -0.62 -17.43
N THR A 15 -5.26 -1.08 -18.46
CA THR A 15 -4.67 -1.80 -19.60
C THR A 15 -3.76 -0.87 -20.43
N ILE A 16 -4.17 0.38 -20.64
CA ILE A 16 -3.38 1.36 -21.41
C ILE A 16 -2.01 1.61 -20.76
N VAL A 17 -1.92 1.70 -19.43
CA VAL A 17 -0.64 1.91 -18.73
C VAL A 17 0.37 0.82 -19.10
N GLY A 18 -0.01 -0.45 -18.96
CA GLY A 18 0.88 -1.58 -19.30
C GLY A 18 1.25 -1.59 -20.78
N PHE A 19 0.31 -1.28 -21.67
CA PHE A 19 0.58 -1.21 -23.11
C PHE A 19 1.58 -0.10 -23.46
N GLN A 20 1.38 1.11 -22.94
CA GLN A 20 2.30 2.24 -23.16
C GLN A 20 3.70 1.95 -22.62
N ASN A 21 3.79 1.33 -21.45
CA ASN A 21 5.06 0.90 -20.87
C ASN A 21 5.78 -0.10 -21.77
N LYS A 22 5.07 -1.14 -22.25
CA LYS A 22 5.66 -2.17 -23.11
C LYS A 22 6.15 -1.62 -24.45
N LEU A 23 5.43 -0.66 -25.03
CA LEU A 23 5.86 0.02 -26.25
C LEU A 23 7.14 0.83 -26.06
N LYS A 24 7.30 1.50 -24.91
CA LYS A 24 8.43 2.40 -24.66
C LYS A 24 9.66 1.70 -24.07
N PHE A 25 9.45 0.67 -23.26
CA PHE A 25 10.49 0.03 -22.45
C PHE A 25 10.61 -1.49 -22.68
N GLY A 26 9.82 -2.06 -23.59
CA GLY A 26 9.85 -3.48 -23.95
C GLY A 26 8.97 -4.37 -23.08
N PHE A 27 8.90 -5.66 -23.44
CA PHE A 27 7.98 -6.63 -22.83
C PHE A 27 8.16 -6.84 -21.32
N GLY A 28 9.34 -6.50 -20.77
CA GLY A 28 9.64 -6.59 -19.35
C GLY A 28 9.11 -5.42 -18.49
N ALA A 29 8.44 -4.44 -19.10
CA ALA A 29 7.93 -3.28 -18.40
C ALA A 29 6.68 -3.60 -17.55
N PRO A 30 6.47 -2.89 -16.42
CA PRO A 30 5.40 -3.20 -15.47
C PRO A 30 4.00 -2.89 -16.00
N GLU A 31 3.02 -3.61 -15.49
CA GLU A 31 1.61 -3.33 -15.68
C GLU A 31 1.01 -2.46 -14.57
N PHE A 32 -0.20 -1.95 -14.79
CA PHE A 32 -0.97 -1.38 -13.70
C PHE A 32 -1.26 -2.46 -12.65
N GLY A 33 -1.08 -2.11 -11.38
CA GLY A 33 -1.34 -3.02 -10.28
C GLY A 33 -0.39 -4.21 -10.24
N GLU A 34 0.76 -4.16 -10.92
CA GLU A 34 1.72 -5.27 -10.96
C GLU A 34 2.01 -5.81 -9.55
N LEU A 35 1.94 -7.15 -9.42
CA LEU A 35 2.23 -7.85 -8.17
C LEU A 35 3.74 -7.93 -7.97
N ILE A 36 4.19 -7.44 -6.83
CA ILE A 36 5.55 -7.61 -6.31
C ILE A 36 5.49 -8.17 -4.89
N PHE A 37 6.59 -8.75 -4.43
CA PHE A 37 6.79 -9.22 -3.07
C PHE A 37 7.80 -8.33 -2.35
N VAL A 38 7.49 -8.00 -1.11
CA VAL A 38 8.28 -7.07 -0.29
C VAL A 38 8.66 -7.75 1.01
N ASP A 39 9.93 -7.64 1.40
CA ASP A 39 10.33 -7.89 2.78
C ASP A 39 10.05 -6.60 3.59
N PRO A 40 9.01 -6.56 4.45
CA PRO A 40 8.69 -5.37 5.20
C PRO A 40 9.76 -5.00 6.24
N ARG A 41 10.66 -5.92 6.60
CA ARG A 41 11.73 -5.69 7.57
C ARG A 41 12.80 -4.74 7.02
N THR A 42 12.96 -4.67 5.70
CA THR A 42 14.00 -3.86 5.04
C THR A 42 13.52 -2.49 4.57
N VAL A 43 12.22 -2.18 4.71
CA VAL A 43 11.64 -0.91 4.25
C VAL A 43 11.27 -0.03 5.44
N ASP A 44 12.05 1.01 5.69
CA ASP A 44 11.84 1.97 6.79
C ASP A 44 11.45 3.37 6.30
N ASN A 45 11.41 3.57 4.97
CA ASN A 45 11.16 4.86 4.35
C ASN A 45 9.76 4.95 3.74
N TYR A 46 9.17 6.13 3.85
CA TYR A 46 7.86 6.50 3.31
C TYR A 46 7.95 7.71 2.40
N LEU A 47 7.28 7.62 1.25
CA LEU A 47 7.16 8.72 0.31
C LEU A 47 5.77 8.71 -0.35
N ALA A 48 4.92 9.68 0.00
CA ALA A 48 3.58 9.82 -0.56
C ALA A 48 3.53 10.71 -1.82
N ILE A 49 4.38 10.39 -2.81
CA ILE A 49 4.49 11.17 -4.05
C ILE A 49 3.43 10.79 -5.10
N ALA A 50 2.92 9.55 -5.04
CA ALA A 50 1.98 9.03 -6.02
C ALA A 50 0.82 8.29 -5.37
N ARG A 51 -0.35 8.40 -6.00
CA ARG A 51 -1.55 7.66 -5.61
C ARG A 51 -1.64 6.34 -6.37
N ARG A 52 -2.48 5.43 -5.88
CA ARG A 52 -2.71 4.10 -6.51
C ARG A 52 -3.10 4.16 -7.99
N ASN A 53 -3.78 5.22 -8.42
CA ASN A 53 -4.14 5.41 -9.83
C ASN A 53 -2.93 5.68 -10.73
N GLN A 54 -1.74 5.93 -10.19
CA GLN A 54 -0.47 6.05 -10.92
C GLN A 54 0.34 4.75 -10.90
N SER A 55 -0.21 3.66 -10.37
CA SER A 55 0.44 2.35 -10.32
C SER A 55 0.90 1.88 -11.71
N GLY A 56 2.10 1.28 -11.73
CA GLY A 56 2.76 0.81 -12.94
C GLY A 56 3.46 1.90 -13.76
N LYS A 57 3.35 3.20 -13.42
CA LYS A 57 4.00 4.24 -14.22
C LYS A 57 5.52 4.23 -14.04
N ILE A 58 6.24 4.32 -15.16
CA ILE A 58 7.68 4.60 -15.16
C ILE A 58 7.89 6.11 -15.18
N LEU A 59 8.45 6.65 -14.10
CA LEU A 59 8.67 8.09 -13.91
C LEU A 59 10.15 8.35 -13.64
N GLY A 60 10.80 9.16 -14.47
CA GLY A 60 12.18 9.61 -14.25
C GLY A 60 12.26 10.89 -13.41
N GLY A 61 13.46 11.43 -13.29
CA GLY A 61 13.74 12.60 -12.46
C GLY A 61 13.93 12.23 -10.98
N ASP A 62 14.05 13.24 -10.13
CA ASP A 62 14.57 13.05 -8.76
C ASP A 62 13.49 12.86 -7.69
N TRP A 63 12.32 12.33 -8.07
CA TRP A 63 11.23 12.11 -7.12
C TRP A 63 11.64 11.15 -5.99
N ASP A 64 12.55 10.22 -6.26
CA ASP A 64 13.07 9.24 -5.31
C ASP A 64 14.17 9.79 -4.40
N LEU A 65 14.70 10.98 -4.69
CA LEU A 65 15.64 11.72 -3.84
C LEU A 65 14.97 12.73 -2.92
N ALA A 66 13.65 12.96 -3.10
CA ALA A 66 12.87 13.77 -2.17
C ALA A 66 12.98 13.24 -0.74
N GLU A 67 12.82 14.15 0.23
CA GLU A 67 12.86 13.79 1.65
C GLU A 67 11.88 12.66 1.96
N LYS A 68 12.40 11.55 2.47
CA LYS A 68 11.64 10.38 2.89
C LYS A 68 11.41 10.49 4.39
N HIS A 69 10.17 10.26 4.82
CA HIS A 69 9.88 10.17 6.25
C HIS A 69 10.18 8.77 6.75
N SER A 70 10.63 8.67 7.99
CA SER A 70 10.72 7.38 8.66
C SER A 70 9.33 6.84 8.93
N ILE A 71 9.13 5.53 8.73
CA ILE A 71 7.87 4.86 9.08
C ILE A 71 7.57 4.98 10.57
N ASP A 72 8.60 4.96 11.43
CA ASP A 72 8.47 5.08 12.88
C ASP A 72 7.92 6.45 13.32
N GLU A 73 7.98 7.47 12.47
CA GLU A 73 7.47 8.82 12.77
C GLU A 73 6.01 9.00 12.37
N ILE A 74 5.43 8.05 11.64
CA ILE A 74 4.07 8.19 11.12
C ILE A 74 3.06 7.91 12.24
N PRO A 75 2.15 8.85 12.59
CA PRO A 75 1.23 8.68 13.71
C PRO A 75 0.43 7.37 13.67
N ARG A 76 -0.09 7.02 12.49
CA ARG A 76 -0.84 5.76 12.31
C ARG A 76 -0.01 4.51 12.61
N TYR A 77 1.29 4.52 12.31
CA TYR A 77 2.18 3.41 12.62
C TYR A 77 2.47 3.34 14.12
N ILE A 78 2.74 4.50 14.75
CA ILE A 78 2.93 4.62 16.20
C ILE A 78 1.75 4.04 16.98
N PHE A 79 0.51 4.43 16.64
CA PHE A 79 -0.68 3.89 17.30
C PHE A 79 -0.83 2.38 17.10
N CYS A 80 -0.41 1.85 15.95
CA CYS A 80 -0.41 0.39 15.71
C CYS A 80 0.63 -0.32 16.59
N LYS A 81 1.82 0.26 16.80
CA LYS A 81 2.82 -0.30 17.74
C LYS A 81 2.29 -0.30 19.18
N MET A 82 1.74 0.83 19.63
CA MET A 82 1.10 0.92 20.95
C MET A 82 0.05 -0.19 21.13
N ARG A 83 -0.83 -0.38 20.14
CA ARG A 83 -1.84 -1.44 20.23
C ARG A 83 -1.25 -2.84 20.21
N TRP A 84 -0.51 -3.18 19.17
CA TRP A 84 -0.21 -4.57 18.85
C TRP A 84 1.10 -5.10 19.44
N GLU A 85 2.04 -4.20 19.75
CA GLU A 85 3.31 -4.54 20.39
C GLU A 85 3.25 -4.28 21.91
N GLN A 86 2.66 -3.16 22.34
CA GLN A 86 2.61 -2.77 23.76
C GLN A 86 1.28 -3.12 24.44
N ASN A 87 0.32 -3.70 23.71
CA ASN A 87 -1.00 -4.11 24.20
C ASN A 87 -1.87 -2.98 24.79
N ILE A 88 -1.61 -1.72 24.41
CA ILE A 88 -2.40 -0.56 24.86
C ILE A 88 -3.78 -0.59 24.16
N PRO A 89 -4.91 -0.48 24.88
CA PRO A 89 -6.23 -0.41 24.24
C PRO A 89 -6.34 0.76 23.26
N TRP A 90 -7.06 0.59 22.14
CA TRP A 90 -7.19 1.66 21.13
C TRP A 90 -7.71 2.99 21.68
N ALA A 91 -8.59 2.95 22.68
CA ALA A 91 -9.10 4.15 23.35
C ALA A 91 -8.02 4.94 24.11
N GLU A 92 -6.91 4.31 24.47
CA GLU A 92 -5.81 4.92 25.21
C GLU A 92 -4.63 5.28 24.30
N THR A 93 -4.64 4.88 23.02
CA THR A 93 -3.54 5.22 22.11
C THR A 93 -3.61 6.65 21.59
N GLY A 94 -4.76 7.34 21.71
CA GLY A 94 -4.99 8.67 21.14
C GLY A 94 -5.46 8.66 19.68
N ILE A 95 -5.68 7.48 19.08
CA ILE A 95 -6.07 7.38 17.66
C ILE A 95 -7.51 7.83 17.40
N TYR A 96 -8.40 7.66 18.37
CA TYR A 96 -9.81 8.04 18.21
C TYR A 96 -9.94 9.55 18.16
N GLU A 97 -9.28 10.26 19.07
CA GLU A 97 -9.19 11.72 19.12
C GLU A 97 -8.56 12.26 17.84
N TYR A 98 -7.43 11.67 17.43
CA TYR A 98 -6.76 12.03 16.18
C TYR A 98 -7.68 11.92 14.95
N LEU A 99 -8.50 10.87 14.85
CA LEU A 99 -9.42 10.70 13.73
C LEU A 99 -10.65 11.59 13.83
N LEU A 100 -11.21 11.77 15.03
CA LEU A 100 -12.33 12.69 15.25
C LEU A 100 -11.97 14.12 14.86
N ASP A 101 -10.76 14.59 15.17
CA ASP A 101 -10.31 15.92 14.77
C ASP A 101 -10.19 16.06 13.25
N LYS A 102 -9.77 15.01 12.55
CA LYS A 102 -9.75 15.01 11.09
C LYS A 102 -11.16 14.94 10.48
N ILE A 103 -12.09 14.21 11.12
CA ILE A 103 -13.50 14.17 10.71
C ILE A 103 -14.14 15.55 10.85
N LYS A 104 -13.87 16.29 11.93
CA LYS A 104 -14.36 17.67 12.11
C LYS A 104 -13.94 18.59 10.95
N ILE A 105 -12.74 18.40 10.40
CA ILE A 105 -12.20 19.22 9.31
C ILE A 105 -12.71 18.77 7.93
N HIS A 106 -12.78 17.46 7.69
CA HIS A 106 -13.02 16.89 6.36
C HIS A 106 -14.41 16.29 6.15
N GLY A 107 -15.26 16.29 7.19
CA GLY A 107 -16.56 15.63 7.23
C GLY A 107 -16.49 14.11 7.36
N SER A 108 -15.44 13.47 6.85
CA SER A 108 -15.19 12.03 7.00
C SER A 108 -13.72 11.68 6.77
N VAL A 109 -13.27 10.57 7.34
CA VAL A 109 -11.93 10.03 7.11
C VAL A 109 -11.97 8.52 7.00
N ALA A 110 -11.40 7.97 5.94
CA ALA A 110 -11.30 6.51 5.72
C ALA A 110 -12.66 5.76 5.81
N GLY A 111 -13.75 6.45 5.43
CA GLY A 111 -15.11 5.93 5.49
C GLY A 111 -15.76 6.00 6.88
N CYS A 112 -15.14 6.70 7.84
CA CYS A 112 -15.70 6.96 9.16
C CYS A 112 -16.24 8.39 9.23
N TYR A 113 -17.42 8.54 9.82
CA TYR A 113 -18.13 9.79 10.00
C TYR A 113 -18.26 10.19 11.48
N ASP A 114 -18.09 9.24 12.38
CA ASP A 114 -18.18 9.45 13.83
C ASP A 114 -17.29 8.48 14.62
N LEU A 115 -17.39 8.55 15.95
CA LEU A 115 -16.64 7.69 16.87
C LEU A 115 -17.02 6.22 16.72
N GLN A 116 -18.29 5.90 16.47
CA GLN A 116 -18.75 4.52 16.39
C GLN A 116 -18.17 3.84 15.15
N ASP A 117 -18.14 4.53 14.02
CA ASP A 117 -17.47 4.06 12.80
C ASP A 117 -15.98 3.79 13.05
N ILE A 118 -15.31 4.67 13.79
CA ILE A 118 -13.90 4.50 14.16
C ILE A 118 -13.74 3.24 15.01
N ILE A 119 -14.51 3.06 16.07
CA ILE A 119 -14.43 1.88 16.95
C ILE A 119 -14.62 0.59 16.14
N ILE A 120 -15.66 0.53 15.30
CA ILE A 120 -15.95 -0.63 14.45
C ILE A 120 -14.78 -0.92 13.50
N ARG A 121 -14.22 0.12 12.89
CA ARG A 121 -13.06 0.00 12.00
C ARG A 121 -11.86 -0.60 12.74
N TYR A 122 -11.52 -0.11 13.92
CA TYR A 122 -10.34 -0.56 14.67
C TYR A 122 -10.51 -1.96 15.27
N GLN A 123 -11.73 -2.34 15.65
CA GLN A 123 -12.04 -3.74 16.00
C GLN A 123 -11.81 -4.70 14.82
N LYS A 124 -12.18 -4.30 13.60
CA LYS A 124 -11.88 -5.10 12.39
C LYS A 124 -10.37 -5.21 12.14
N LEU A 125 -9.60 -4.16 12.46
CA LEU A 125 -8.14 -4.21 12.35
C LEU A 125 -7.51 -5.17 13.35
N ASP A 126 -7.99 -5.25 14.59
CA ASP A 126 -7.50 -6.24 15.56
C ASP A 126 -7.78 -7.67 15.09
N LYS A 127 -8.98 -7.94 14.55
CA LYS A 127 -9.30 -9.25 13.97
C LYS A 127 -8.34 -9.62 12.84
N LEU A 128 -8.13 -8.69 11.89
CA LEU A 128 -7.19 -8.91 10.79
C LEU A 128 -5.75 -9.10 11.29
N PHE A 129 -5.31 -8.33 12.30
CA PHE A 129 -3.98 -8.51 12.88
C PHE A 129 -3.80 -9.91 13.47
N LEU A 130 -4.79 -10.41 14.21
CA LEU A 130 -4.77 -11.77 14.77
C LEU A 130 -4.73 -12.83 13.67
N GLU A 131 -5.54 -12.68 12.62
CA GLU A 131 -5.53 -13.58 11.47
C GLU A 131 -4.15 -13.64 10.81
N ILE A 132 -3.52 -12.49 10.54
CA ILE A 132 -2.17 -12.42 9.95
C ILE A 132 -1.11 -12.93 10.93
N LYS A 133 -1.27 -12.70 12.24
CA LYS A 133 -0.36 -13.22 13.26
C LYS A 133 -0.34 -14.74 13.28
N ILE A 134 -1.52 -15.37 13.13
CA ILE A 134 -1.68 -16.83 13.11
C ILE A 134 -1.23 -17.40 11.76
N SER A 135 -1.71 -16.85 10.65
CA SER A 135 -1.42 -17.37 9.30
C SER A 135 0.01 -17.08 8.83
N ARG A 136 0.62 -16.02 9.39
CA ARG A 136 1.90 -15.45 8.97
C ARG A 136 1.95 -15.04 7.50
N LYS A 137 0.80 -14.89 6.84
CA LYS A 137 0.70 -14.64 5.39
C LYS A 137 -0.42 -13.65 5.08
N PHE A 138 -0.12 -12.74 4.16
CA PHE A 138 -1.13 -11.95 3.47
C PHE A 138 -1.57 -12.69 2.20
N LYS A 139 -2.87 -12.56 1.90
CA LYS A 139 -3.43 -12.96 0.61
C LYS A 139 -3.18 -11.87 -0.43
N THR A 140 -2.88 -12.27 -1.66
CA THR A 140 -2.93 -11.42 -2.85
C THR A 140 -4.37 -10.96 -3.13
N GLN A 141 -4.55 -9.92 -3.93
CA GLN A 141 -5.89 -9.47 -4.32
C GLN A 141 -6.66 -10.56 -5.07
N LYS A 142 -5.99 -11.37 -5.90
CA LYS A 142 -6.64 -12.49 -6.61
C LYS A 142 -7.13 -13.60 -5.68
N GLU A 143 -6.43 -13.84 -4.57
CA GLU A 143 -6.86 -14.80 -3.54
C GLU A 143 -8.03 -14.26 -2.70
N LEU A 144 -8.20 -12.93 -2.62
CA LEU A 144 -9.33 -12.28 -1.95
C LEU A 144 -10.55 -12.18 -2.86
N ASP A 145 -10.34 -11.82 -4.12
CA ASP A 145 -11.34 -11.68 -5.16
C ASP A 145 -10.72 -11.99 -6.52
N ILE A 146 -11.16 -13.09 -7.15
CA ILE A 146 -10.67 -13.56 -8.45
C ILE A 146 -10.85 -12.53 -9.57
N SER A 147 -11.79 -11.59 -9.42
CA SER A 147 -12.07 -10.52 -10.38
C SER A 147 -11.15 -9.30 -10.24
N SER A 148 -10.27 -9.30 -9.24
CA SER A 148 -9.29 -8.25 -9.01
C SER A 148 -8.37 -8.05 -10.20
N PHE A 149 -8.16 -6.78 -10.58
CA PHE A 149 -7.19 -6.43 -11.61
C PHE A 149 -5.79 -6.41 -10.99
N ASN A 150 -5.01 -7.45 -11.26
CA ASN A 150 -3.69 -7.67 -10.66
C ASN A 150 -3.77 -7.44 -9.14
N GLU A 151 -2.85 -6.66 -8.57
CA GLU A 151 -2.79 -6.33 -7.13
C GLU A 151 -3.38 -4.94 -6.83
N ASP A 152 -4.34 -4.45 -7.62
CA ASP A 152 -5.01 -3.16 -7.37
C ASP A 152 -5.71 -3.15 -6.01
N GLY A 153 -5.28 -2.23 -5.13
CA GLY A 153 -5.75 -2.16 -3.75
C GLY A 153 -4.84 -2.87 -2.74
N GLY A 154 -3.73 -3.50 -3.18
CA GLY A 154 -2.69 -4.12 -2.36
C GLY A 154 -1.88 -3.13 -1.51
N LEU A 155 -0.74 -3.52 -0.98
CA LEU A 155 0.17 -2.56 -0.31
C LEU A 155 0.98 -1.78 -1.35
N LEU A 156 0.94 -0.44 -1.34
CA LEU A 156 1.57 0.35 -2.41
C LEU A 156 3.05 0.59 -2.12
N PHE A 157 3.94 0.13 -3.01
CA PHE A 157 5.39 0.38 -2.93
C PHE A 157 5.93 0.95 -4.24
N HIS A 158 6.88 1.87 -4.14
CA HIS A 158 7.62 2.41 -5.27
C HIS A 158 8.99 1.74 -5.35
N ILE A 159 9.59 1.75 -6.54
CA ILE A 159 10.95 1.27 -6.78
C ILE A 159 11.76 2.46 -7.29
N ASP A 160 12.80 2.84 -6.54
CA ASP A 160 13.69 3.95 -6.88
C ASP A 160 14.74 3.59 -7.94
N ARG A 161 15.62 4.54 -8.25
CA ARG A 161 16.67 4.37 -9.27
C ARG A 161 17.64 3.23 -8.95
N ASP A 162 17.87 2.98 -7.67
CA ASP A 162 18.76 1.95 -7.14
C ASP A 162 18.04 0.61 -6.89
N ASN A 163 16.82 0.46 -7.43
CA ASN A 163 15.98 -0.71 -7.31
C ASN A 163 15.56 -1.04 -5.86
N GLN A 164 15.57 -0.04 -4.96
CA GLN A 164 15.12 -0.16 -3.58
C GLN A 164 13.64 0.13 -3.46
N LEU A 165 13.00 -0.52 -2.48
CA LEU A 165 11.58 -0.39 -2.21
C LEU A 165 11.30 0.78 -1.26
N ILE A 166 10.33 1.62 -1.62
CA ILE A 166 9.86 2.75 -0.80
C ILE A 166 8.36 2.57 -0.55
N PHE A 167 7.91 2.72 0.70
CA PHE A 167 6.48 2.60 0.98
C PHE A 167 5.72 3.84 0.49
N GLY A 168 4.74 3.63 -0.40
CA GLY A 168 3.92 4.70 -1.01
C GLY A 168 2.71 5.11 -0.17
N GLY A 169 2.56 4.60 1.05
CA GLY A 169 1.48 4.96 1.97
C GLY A 169 0.15 4.24 1.78
N GLY A 170 -0.05 3.59 0.64
CA GLY A 170 -1.23 2.79 0.36
C GLY A 170 -1.27 1.53 1.23
N GLY A 171 -2.18 1.47 2.19
CA GLY A 171 -2.36 0.31 3.06
C GLY A 171 -1.59 0.36 4.38
N MET A 172 -1.34 1.56 4.92
CA MET A 172 -0.60 1.81 6.17
C MET A 172 -0.84 0.76 7.27
N HIS A 173 -2.09 0.49 7.68
CA HIS A 173 -2.34 -0.51 8.73
C HIS A 173 -1.83 -1.91 8.38
N ARG A 174 -2.03 -2.38 7.15
CA ARG A 174 -1.53 -3.70 6.70
C ARG A 174 0.00 -3.73 6.68
N PHE A 175 0.65 -2.61 6.33
CA PHE A 175 2.10 -2.50 6.41
C PHE A 175 2.58 -2.51 7.86
N SER A 176 1.90 -1.79 8.76
CA SER A 176 2.16 -1.82 10.20
C SER A 176 2.10 -3.24 10.75
N MET A 177 1.05 -4.00 10.41
CA MET A 177 0.89 -5.41 10.80
C MET A 177 2.11 -6.23 10.32
N ALA A 178 2.51 -6.07 9.06
CA ALA A 178 3.63 -6.80 8.47
C ALA A 178 4.97 -6.50 9.16
N LYS A 179 5.26 -5.21 9.45
CA LYS A 179 6.47 -4.80 10.19
C LYS A 179 6.48 -5.30 11.63
N ILE A 180 5.40 -5.09 12.38
CA ILE A 180 5.30 -5.49 13.80
C ILE A 180 5.43 -7.01 13.94
N LEU A 181 4.80 -7.75 13.02
CA LEU A 181 4.89 -9.21 13.00
C LEU A 181 6.21 -9.72 12.43
N LYS A 182 7.07 -8.86 11.87
CA LYS A 182 8.34 -9.23 11.21
C LYS A 182 8.13 -10.31 10.15
N LEU A 183 7.14 -10.12 9.27
CA LEU A 183 6.93 -11.01 8.13
C LEU A 183 8.12 -10.91 7.16
N GLU A 184 8.42 -11.98 6.45
CA GLU A 184 9.58 -12.04 5.55
C GLU A 184 9.25 -11.64 4.11
N SER A 185 7.99 -11.84 3.73
CA SER A 185 7.48 -11.55 2.38
C SER A 185 5.99 -11.23 2.46
N ILE A 186 5.57 -10.15 1.80
CA ILE A 186 4.16 -9.77 1.64
C ILE A 186 3.87 -9.40 0.17
N PRO A 187 2.69 -9.74 -0.37
CA PRO A 187 2.26 -9.28 -1.67
C PRO A 187 1.96 -7.78 -1.64
N ALA A 188 2.35 -7.10 -2.69
CA ALA A 188 2.28 -5.66 -2.82
C ALA A 188 1.99 -5.23 -4.26
N GLN A 189 1.40 -4.05 -4.37
CA GLN A 189 1.11 -3.35 -5.59
C GLN A 189 2.29 -2.44 -5.95
N LEU A 190 2.86 -2.62 -7.13
CA LEU A 190 3.85 -1.68 -7.67
C LEU A 190 3.19 -0.33 -7.94
N GLY A 191 3.73 0.73 -7.34
CA GLY A 191 3.38 2.12 -7.57
C GLY A 191 4.17 2.70 -8.73
N LEU A 192 5.13 3.59 -8.45
CA LEU A 192 6.06 4.11 -9.44
C LEU A 192 7.28 3.20 -9.57
N LEU A 193 7.86 3.18 -10.78
CA LEU A 193 9.15 2.58 -11.08
C LEU A 193 10.07 3.67 -11.66
N HIS A 194 11.26 3.84 -11.11
CA HIS A 194 12.27 4.68 -11.74
C HIS A 194 12.82 4.00 -13.00
N PRO A 195 13.02 4.72 -14.13
CA PRO A 195 13.50 4.12 -15.37
C PRO A 195 14.86 3.41 -15.24
N GLU A 196 15.74 3.84 -14.35
CA GLU A 196 17.03 3.18 -14.12
C GLU A 196 16.90 1.75 -13.56
N ALA A 197 15.80 1.45 -12.87
CA ALA A 197 15.52 0.12 -12.33
C ALA A 197 14.81 -0.81 -13.33
N ILE A 198 14.50 -0.36 -14.56
CA ILE A 198 13.70 -1.13 -15.53
C ILE A 198 14.27 -2.52 -15.86
N ASN A 199 15.59 -2.67 -15.83
CA ASN A 199 16.27 -3.92 -16.13
C ASN A 199 16.45 -4.84 -14.91
N LYS A 200 16.06 -4.39 -13.70
CA LYS A 200 16.34 -5.08 -12.44
C LYS A 200 15.10 -5.35 -11.58
N TRP A 201 14.05 -4.53 -11.72
CA TRP A 201 12.88 -4.55 -10.83
C TRP A 201 12.14 -5.88 -10.77
N GLN A 202 12.22 -6.69 -11.84
CA GLN A 202 11.54 -7.98 -11.92
C GLN A 202 12.00 -8.97 -10.84
N ILE A 203 13.17 -8.74 -10.21
CA ILE A 203 13.60 -9.51 -9.03
C ILE A 203 12.56 -9.48 -7.90
N HIS A 204 11.78 -8.39 -7.79
CA HIS A 204 10.73 -8.23 -6.80
C HIS A 204 9.45 -9.00 -7.15
N LYS A 205 9.34 -9.64 -8.32
CA LYS A 205 8.17 -10.48 -8.67
C LYS A 205 8.23 -11.87 -8.05
N LEU A 206 9.39 -12.28 -7.57
CA LEU A 206 9.60 -13.57 -6.93
C LEU A 206 9.41 -13.42 -5.43
N SER A 207 8.50 -14.20 -4.83
CA SER A 207 8.53 -14.34 -3.38
C SER A 207 9.84 -15.04 -3.03
N LYS A 208 10.64 -14.41 -2.18
CA LYS A 208 11.72 -15.08 -1.47
C LYS A 208 11.13 -16.00 -0.40
#